data_AF-A0A6I2UDU9-F1
#
_entry.id   AF-A0A6I2UDU9-F1
#
_cell.length_a   1.000
_cell.length_b   1.000
_cell.length_c   1.000
_cell.angle_alpha   90.00
_cell.angle_beta   90.00
_cell.angle_gamma   90.00
#
_symmetry.space_group_name_H-M   'P 1'
#
loop_
_entity.id
_entity.type
_entity.pdbx_description
1 polymer ?
#
loop_
_entity_poly.entity_id
_entity_poly.type
_entity_poly.pdbx_seq_one_letter_code
_entity_poly.pdbx_strand_id
1 'polypeptide(L)'
;MKNEPEMIVFEDSDIAKIKGAQIIKVLTPYMAVFPNCKIDATGLLLYSKALMPLRIQDLEAAMVKLLQTCKFFPSVAEIFEAADSVNGYVEAINGSRLPTPAEAWAEAMRNVREFSLYRPWVYSCPEVEKTVEQFGRYELAMLEAKDVNIARAQFMRIYESVVSRSRGDWENRRALEALNNSNAHLLLQRIDAVKQIEGV
;
A
#
# COMPACT_ATOMS: atom_id res chain seq x y z
N MET A 1 -16.54 30.41 -38.38
CA MET A 1 -15.37 30.03 -37.57
C MET A 1 -15.80 29.76 -36.15
N LYS A 2 -16.05 28.49 -35.82
CA LYS A 2 -16.02 28.01 -34.44
C LYS A 2 -14.99 26.89 -34.43
N ASN A 3 -13.77 27.20 -34.00
CA ASN A 3 -12.79 26.17 -33.65
C ASN A 3 -13.27 25.60 -32.32
N GLU A 4 -13.95 24.46 -32.35
CA GLU A 4 -14.05 23.61 -31.17
C GLU A 4 -12.68 22.97 -30.96
N PRO A 5 -12.10 23.01 -29.75
CA PRO A 5 -10.83 22.36 -29.49
C PRO A 5 -11.03 20.85 -29.57
N GLU A 6 -10.32 20.19 -30.49
CA GLU A 6 -10.19 18.73 -30.50
C GLU A 6 -9.65 18.29 -29.13
N MET A 7 -10.51 17.65 -28.35
CA MET A 7 -10.14 17.01 -27.10
C MET A 7 -9.30 15.79 -27.47
N ILE A 8 -7.97 15.95 -27.41
CA ILE A 8 -7.01 14.87 -27.68
C ILE A 8 -7.21 13.81 -26.59
N VAL A 9 -7.86 12.71 -26.95
CA VAL A 9 -7.98 11.51 -26.09
C VAL A 9 -6.70 10.72 -26.27
N PHE A 10 -5.85 10.69 -25.26
CA PHE A 10 -4.64 9.86 -25.26
C PHE A 10 -5.01 8.41 -24.95
N GLU A 11 -4.52 7.46 -25.75
CA GLU A 11 -4.66 6.03 -25.45
C GLU A 11 -3.88 5.65 -24.19
N ASP A 12 -4.33 4.64 -23.43
CA ASP A 12 -3.69 4.18 -22.19
C ASP A 12 -2.19 3.84 -22.38
N SER A 13 -1.83 3.37 -23.57
CA SER A 13 -0.44 3.10 -23.98
C SER A 13 0.45 4.35 -23.98
N ASP A 14 -0.10 5.49 -24.39
CA ASP A 14 0.66 6.74 -24.47
C ASP A 14 0.78 7.40 -23.10
N ILE A 15 -0.25 7.29 -22.25
CA ILE A 15 -0.18 7.73 -20.85
C ILE A 15 0.92 6.96 -20.09
N ALA A 16 0.99 5.65 -20.28
CA ALA A 16 2.01 4.82 -19.64
C ALA A 16 3.44 5.19 -20.10
N LYS A 17 3.64 5.47 -21.40
CA LYS A 17 4.92 5.95 -21.93
C LYS A 17 5.31 7.32 -21.36
N ILE A 18 4.37 8.25 -21.30
CA ILE A 18 4.60 9.60 -20.74
C ILE A 18 5.01 9.48 -19.27
N LYS A 19 4.29 8.68 -18.48
CA LYS A 19 4.61 8.46 -17.07
C LYS A 19 5.98 7.79 -16.89
N GLY A 20 6.29 6.77 -17.69
CA GLY A 20 7.61 6.13 -17.69
C GLY A 20 8.75 7.13 -17.96
N ALA A 21 8.58 8.01 -18.96
CA ALA A 21 9.53 9.06 -19.26
C ALA A 21 9.70 10.08 -18.11
N GLN A 22 8.61 10.41 -17.41
CA GLN A 22 8.66 11.27 -16.22
C GLN A 22 9.44 10.60 -15.08
N ILE A 23 9.23 9.31 -14.83
CA ILE A 23 9.99 8.56 -13.81
C ILE A 23 11.49 8.59 -14.11
N ILE A 24 11.87 8.33 -15.37
CA ILE A 24 13.27 8.41 -15.81
C ILE A 24 13.83 9.81 -15.53
N LYS A 25 13.09 10.86 -15.92
CA LYS A 25 13.48 12.25 -15.70
C LYS A 25 13.69 12.58 -14.21
N VAL A 26 12.87 12.03 -13.32
CA VAL A 26 13.05 12.20 -11.86
C VAL A 26 14.31 11.49 -11.39
N LEU A 27 14.60 10.27 -11.85
CA LEU A 27 15.73 9.47 -11.37
C LEU A 27 17.10 9.95 -11.88
N THR A 28 17.18 10.45 -13.13
CA THR A 28 18.46 10.80 -13.78
C THR A 28 19.34 11.75 -12.95
N PRO A 29 18.85 12.85 -12.36
CA PRO A 29 19.67 13.74 -11.55
C PRO A 29 20.27 13.05 -10.31
N TYR A 30 19.53 12.15 -9.67
CA TYR A 30 20.02 11.45 -8.48
C TYR A 30 21.19 10.51 -8.80
N MET A 31 21.24 9.95 -10.01
CA MET A 31 22.36 9.10 -10.44
C MET A 31 23.70 9.84 -10.39
N ALA A 32 23.70 11.17 -10.63
CA ALA A 32 24.91 11.98 -10.57
C ALA A 32 25.37 12.27 -9.13
N VAL A 33 24.47 12.20 -8.14
CA VAL A 33 24.79 12.44 -6.73
C VAL A 33 25.38 11.19 -6.08
N PHE A 34 24.98 9.99 -6.53
CA PHE A 34 25.48 8.73 -5.99
C PHE A 34 26.79 8.29 -6.68
N PRO A 35 27.96 8.35 -6.00
CA PRO A 35 29.27 8.23 -6.65
C PRO A 35 29.52 6.89 -7.36
N ASN A 36 28.84 5.83 -6.92
CA ASN A 36 28.99 4.47 -7.43
C ASN A 36 27.77 3.99 -8.24
N CYS A 37 26.90 4.90 -8.68
CA CYS A 37 25.75 4.55 -9.50
C CYS A 37 26.21 4.11 -10.89
N LYS A 38 26.04 2.82 -11.20
CA LYS A 38 26.40 2.20 -12.49
C LYS A 38 25.18 1.73 -13.29
N ILE A 39 24.02 2.34 -13.05
CA ILE A 39 22.80 2.01 -13.78
C ILE A 39 22.95 2.48 -15.23
N ASP A 40 22.79 1.55 -16.16
CA ASP A 40 22.77 1.82 -17.60
C ASP A 40 21.34 2.18 -18.06
N ALA A 41 21.18 2.48 -19.35
CA ALA A 41 19.87 2.81 -19.92
C ALA A 41 18.84 1.67 -19.72
N THR A 42 19.29 0.42 -19.80
CA THR A 42 18.43 -0.76 -19.57
C THR A 42 17.95 -0.83 -18.13
N GLY A 43 18.86 -0.66 -17.17
CA GLY A 43 18.53 -0.61 -15.75
C GLY A 43 17.56 0.52 -15.45
N LEU A 44 17.78 1.72 -15.99
CA LEU A 44 16.88 2.86 -15.78
C LEU A 44 15.48 2.62 -16.37
N LEU A 45 15.39 1.93 -17.51
CA LEU A 45 14.11 1.50 -18.08
C LEU A 45 13.39 0.50 -17.16
N LEU A 46 14.11 -0.45 -16.55
CA LEU A 46 13.52 -1.40 -15.59
C LEU A 46 13.02 -0.70 -14.32
N TYR A 47 13.77 0.28 -13.79
CA TYR A 47 13.29 1.13 -12.70
C TYR A 47 12.00 1.85 -13.09
N SER A 48 11.96 2.44 -14.29
CA SER A 48 10.77 3.15 -14.76
C SER A 48 9.53 2.27 -14.81
N LYS A 49 9.67 1.02 -15.26
CA LYS A 49 8.59 0.03 -15.30
C LYS A 49 8.16 -0.40 -13.90
N ALA A 50 9.12 -0.70 -13.02
CA ALA A 50 8.84 -1.19 -11.68
C ALA A 50 8.17 -0.13 -10.79
N LEU A 51 8.50 1.15 -11.01
CA LEU A 51 7.96 2.28 -10.25
C LEU A 51 6.68 2.86 -10.86
N MET A 52 6.16 2.28 -11.94
CA MET A 52 4.89 2.70 -12.56
C MET A 52 3.70 2.80 -11.59
N PRO A 53 3.57 1.95 -10.55
CA PRO A 53 2.48 2.09 -9.58
C PRO A 53 2.56 3.35 -8.72
N LEU A 54 3.73 3.99 -8.57
CA LEU A 54 3.88 5.21 -7.78
C LEU A 54 3.35 6.44 -8.50
N ARG A 55 2.82 7.40 -7.74
CA ARG A 55 2.61 8.77 -8.27
C ARG A 55 3.97 9.47 -8.35
N ILE A 56 4.12 10.38 -9.30
CA ILE A 56 5.38 11.11 -9.49
C ILE A 56 5.78 11.88 -8.22
N GLN A 57 4.81 12.48 -7.54
CA GLN A 57 5.02 13.21 -6.27
C GLN A 57 5.55 12.30 -5.15
N ASP A 58 5.03 11.07 -5.06
CA ASP A 58 5.49 10.08 -4.06
C ASP A 58 6.94 9.66 -4.35
N LEU A 59 7.28 9.46 -5.63
CA LEU A 59 8.64 9.15 -6.06
C LEU A 59 9.62 10.28 -5.74
N GLU A 60 9.26 11.53 -6.03
CA GLU A 60 10.09 12.69 -5.72
C GLU A 60 10.35 12.80 -4.22
N ALA A 61 9.31 12.67 -3.39
CA ALA A 61 9.44 12.73 -1.94
C ALA A 61 10.29 11.57 -1.39
N ALA A 62 10.12 10.35 -1.93
CA ALA A 62 10.92 9.19 -1.59
C ALA A 62 12.41 9.41 -1.91
N MET A 63 12.72 9.91 -3.11
CA MET A 63 14.10 10.16 -3.52
C MET A 63 14.77 11.26 -2.69
N VAL A 64 14.03 12.32 -2.32
CA VAL A 64 14.53 13.36 -1.40
C VAL A 64 14.87 12.78 -0.03
N LYS A 65 14.02 11.92 0.52
CA LYS A 65 14.29 11.21 1.78
C LYS A 65 15.54 10.33 1.67
N LEU A 66 15.62 9.53 0.60
CA LEU A 66 16.73 8.59 0.37
C LEU A 66 18.06 9.30 0.17
N LEU A 67 18.07 10.51 -0.39
CA LEU A 67 19.28 11.33 -0.50
C LEU A 67 19.91 11.63 0.87
N GLN A 68 19.10 11.71 1.93
CA GLN A 68 19.55 12.03 3.29
C GLN A 68 19.98 10.77 4.06
N THR A 69 19.50 9.59 3.67
CA THR A 69 19.63 8.37 4.47
C THR A 69 20.47 7.28 3.80
N CYS A 70 20.51 7.25 2.46
CA CYS A 70 21.19 6.19 1.70
C CYS A 70 22.58 6.62 1.24
N LYS A 71 23.52 5.67 1.31
CA LYS A 71 24.91 5.85 0.85
C LYS A 71 25.12 5.39 -0.59
N PHE A 72 24.22 4.53 -1.08
CA PHE A 72 24.25 3.96 -2.41
C PHE A 72 22.96 4.32 -3.15
N PHE A 73 22.98 4.22 -4.48
CA PHE A 73 21.77 4.43 -5.27
C PHE A 73 20.71 3.42 -4.81
N PRO A 74 19.51 3.87 -4.42
CA PRO A 74 18.51 3.02 -3.77
C PRO A 74 17.94 2.00 -4.77
N SER A 75 17.67 0.80 -4.28
CA SER A 75 16.88 -0.21 -4.96
C SER A 75 15.42 0.21 -5.12
N VAL A 76 14.71 -0.42 -6.06
CA VAL A 76 13.26 -0.23 -6.23
C VAL A 76 12.49 -0.47 -4.91
N ALA A 77 12.90 -1.48 -4.14
CA ALA A 77 12.29 -1.79 -2.84
C ALA A 77 12.48 -0.63 -1.84
N GLU A 78 13.70 -0.10 -1.71
CA GLU A 78 13.98 1.04 -0.84
C GLU A 78 13.21 2.30 -1.25
N ILE A 79 12.98 2.50 -2.56
CA ILE A 79 12.15 3.60 -3.08
C ILE A 79 10.69 3.44 -2.63
N PHE A 80 10.11 2.24 -2.75
CA PHE A 80 8.76 1.97 -2.25
C PHE A 80 8.66 2.14 -0.73
N GLU A 81 9.61 1.61 0.04
CA GLU A 81 9.63 1.77 1.50
C GLU A 81 9.73 3.24 1.91
N ALA A 82 10.55 4.03 1.20
CA ALA A 82 10.66 5.46 1.45
C ALA A 82 9.36 6.20 1.10
N ALA A 83 8.74 5.89 -0.04
CA ALA A 83 7.46 6.47 -0.46
C ALA A 83 6.35 6.16 0.56
N ASP A 84 6.23 4.90 0.96
CA ASP A 84 5.20 4.44 1.89
C ASP A 84 5.41 5.06 3.29
N SER A 85 6.65 5.22 3.71
CA SER A 85 6.98 5.91 4.96
C SER A 85 6.65 7.40 4.94
N VAL A 86 6.89 8.10 3.82
CA VAL A 86 6.52 9.51 3.68
C VAL A 86 5.00 9.67 3.65
N ASN A 87 4.32 8.81 2.88
CA ASN A 87 2.85 8.80 2.83
C ASN A 87 2.24 8.54 4.21
N GLY A 88 2.75 7.57 4.96
CA GLY A 88 2.29 7.31 6.33
C GLY A 88 2.49 8.50 7.28
N TYR A 89 3.54 9.32 7.08
CA TYR A 89 3.74 10.56 7.83
C TYR A 89 2.73 11.64 7.44
N VAL A 90 2.45 11.81 6.14
CA VAL A 90 1.42 12.76 5.65
C VAL A 90 0.03 12.37 6.15
N GLU A 91 -0.31 11.09 6.10
CA GLU A 91 -1.54 10.55 6.65
C GLU A 91 -1.64 10.78 8.16
N ALA A 92 -0.53 10.68 8.89
CA ALA A 92 -0.50 10.97 10.32
C ALA A 92 -0.86 12.43 10.63
N ILE A 93 -0.33 13.38 9.84
CA ILE A 93 -0.64 14.80 9.98
C ILE A 93 -2.12 15.07 9.69
N ASN A 94 -2.68 14.41 8.67
CA ASN A 94 -4.07 14.59 8.26
C ASN A 94 -5.07 13.77 9.10
N GLY A 95 -4.60 13.02 10.11
CA GLY A 95 -5.45 12.18 10.95
C GLY A 95 -6.01 10.94 10.23
N SER A 96 -5.45 10.56 9.09
CA SER A 96 -5.88 9.43 8.27
C SER A 96 -4.90 8.24 8.31
N ARG A 97 -3.87 8.28 9.16
CA ARG A 97 -2.94 7.15 9.30
C ARG A 97 -3.67 5.92 9.83
N LEU A 98 -3.15 4.76 9.47
CA LEU A 98 -3.51 3.52 10.15
C LEU A 98 -3.21 3.64 11.66
N PRO A 99 -4.16 3.22 12.52
CA PRO A 99 -3.94 3.23 13.95
C PRO A 99 -2.73 2.35 14.36
N THR A 100 -2.01 2.85 15.34
CA THR A 100 -1.48 2.08 16.48
C THR A 100 -2.07 0.69 16.74
N PRO A 101 -1.35 -0.45 16.96
CA PRO A 101 -2.01 -1.61 17.58
C PRO A 101 -2.64 -1.25 18.94
N ALA A 102 -2.02 -0.33 19.70
CA ALA A 102 -2.58 0.19 20.93
C ALA A 102 -3.78 1.14 20.71
N GLU A 103 -3.75 1.95 19.64
CA GLU A 103 -4.84 2.85 19.27
C GLU A 103 -6.06 2.05 18.77
N ALA A 104 -5.83 1.03 17.95
CA ALA A 104 -6.83 0.08 17.47
C ALA A 104 -7.51 -0.66 18.64
N TRP A 105 -6.74 -1.11 19.63
CA TRP A 105 -7.29 -1.69 20.86
C TRP A 105 -8.15 -0.68 21.63
N ALA A 106 -7.67 0.55 21.79
CA ALA A 106 -8.41 1.60 22.49
C ALA A 106 -9.73 1.92 21.77
N GLU A 107 -9.72 1.94 20.44
CA GLU A 107 -10.91 2.08 19.61
C GLU A 107 -11.89 0.91 19.78
N ALA A 108 -11.41 -0.34 19.74
CA ALA A 108 -12.26 -1.50 19.97
C ALA A 108 -12.95 -1.45 21.34
N MET A 109 -12.19 -1.10 22.39
CA MET A 109 -12.74 -0.96 23.75
C MET A 109 -13.66 0.25 23.90
N ARG A 110 -13.44 1.33 23.14
CA ARG A 110 -14.38 2.45 23.05
C ARG A 110 -15.70 1.99 22.45
N ASN A 111 -15.64 1.22 21.35
CA ASN A 111 -16.83 0.67 20.71
C ASN A 111 -17.62 -0.25 21.65
N VAL A 112 -16.96 -1.10 22.45
CA VAL A 112 -17.60 -1.92 23.49
C VAL A 112 -18.39 -1.07 24.50
N ARG A 113 -17.87 0.09 24.88
CA ARG A 113 -18.49 0.98 25.88
C ARG A 113 -19.63 1.80 25.30
N GLU A 114 -19.50 2.24 24.05
CA GLU A 114 -20.41 3.18 23.41
C GLU A 114 -21.56 2.48 22.65
N PHE A 115 -21.30 1.30 22.10
CA PHE A 115 -22.26 0.57 21.29
C PHE A 115 -22.66 -0.76 21.94
N SER A 116 -23.97 -1.02 22.01
CA SER A 116 -24.47 -2.35 22.36
C SER A 116 -24.04 -3.38 21.31
N LEU A 117 -23.94 -4.65 21.70
CA LEU A 117 -23.66 -5.79 20.79
C LEU A 117 -24.52 -5.83 19.53
N TYR A 118 -25.75 -5.34 19.60
CA TYR A 118 -26.72 -5.36 18.50
C TYR A 118 -26.69 -4.10 17.62
N ARG A 119 -25.83 -3.13 17.91
CA ARG A 119 -25.63 -1.94 17.08
C ARG A 119 -24.34 -2.09 16.26
N PRO A 120 -24.33 -1.66 14.99
CA PRO A 120 -23.10 -1.55 14.22
C PRO A 120 -22.09 -0.67 14.97
N TRP A 121 -20.86 -1.17 15.09
CA TRP A 121 -19.73 -0.41 15.61
C TRP A 121 -19.18 0.50 14.52
N VAL A 122 -18.55 1.61 14.90
CA VAL A 122 -17.91 2.53 13.96
C VAL A 122 -16.40 2.36 14.07
N TYR A 123 -15.76 2.15 12.93
CA TYR A 123 -14.32 1.91 12.85
C TYR A 123 -13.62 3.02 12.07
N SER A 124 -12.41 3.36 12.48
CA SER A 124 -11.56 4.34 11.80
C SER A 124 -11.05 3.81 10.47
N CYS A 125 -10.83 2.49 10.37
CA CYS A 125 -10.37 1.85 9.14
C CYS A 125 -10.78 0.36 9.07
N PRO A 126 -10.76 -0.25 7.87
CA PRO A 126 -11.13 -1.65 7.67
C PRO A 126 -10.26 -2.65 8.44
N GLU A 127 -9.01 -2.32 8.74
CA GLU A 127 -8.09 -3.18 9.48
C GLU A 127 -8.54 -3.37 10.93
N VAL A 128 -9.06 -2.31 11.57
CA VAL A 128 -9.62 -2.40 12.94
C VAL A 128 -10.88 -3.27 12.92
N GLU A 129 -11.77 -3.07 11.95
CA GLU A 129 -12.98 -3.86 11.78
C GLU A 129 -12.67 -5.35 11.62
N LYS A 130 -11.81 -5.71 10.65
CA LYS A 130 -11.38 -7.10 10.42
C LYS A 130 -10.73 -7.72 11.66
N THR A 131 -9.97 -6.94 12.42
CA THR A 131 -9.35 -7.42 13.66
C THR A 131 -10.40 -7.74 14.72
N VAL A 132 -11.38 -6.85 14.90
CA VAL A 132 -12.50 -7.07 15.83
C VAL A 132 -13.35 -8.26 15.41
N GLU A 133 -13.57 -8.47 14.12
CA GLU A 133 -14.27 -9.65 13.60
C GLU A 133 -13.50 -10.95 13.84
N GLN A 134 -12.18 -10.96 13.60
CA GLN A 134 -11.33 -12.12 13.85
C GLN A 134 -11.16 -12.43 15.34
N PHE A 135 -11.09 -11.41 16.19
CA PHE A 135 -11.05 -11.59 17.64
C PHE A 135 -12.41 -12.07 18.18
N GLY A 136 -13.49 -11.46 17.68
CA GLY A 136 -14.85 -11.69 18.12
C GLY A 136 -15.43 -10.51 18.91
N ARG A 137 -16.54 -9.94 18.41
CA ARG A 137 -17.22 -8.79 19.05
C ARG A 137 -17.82 -9.16 20.40
N TYR A 138 -18.36 -10.38 20.51
CA TYR A 138 -18.98 -10.87 21.75
C TYR A 138 -17.92 -11.07 22.84
N GLU A 139 -16.80 -11.66 22.47
CA GLU A 139 -15.64 -11.92 23.31
C GLU A 139 -15.04 -10.62 23.86
N LEU A 140 -14.95 -9.58 23.03
CA LEU A 140 -14.53 -8.24 23.48
C LEU A 140 -15.52 -7.61 24.46
N ALA A 141 -16.83 -7.78 24.24
CA ALA A 141 -17.85 -7.18 25.10
C ALA A 141 -17.99 -7.89 26.45
N MET A 142 -17.76 -9.20 26.49
CA MET A 142 -17.86 -10.04 27.70
C MET A 142 -16.53 -10.20 28.44
N LEU A 143 -15.51 -9.42 28.05
CA LEU A 143 -14.16 -9.55 28.57
C LEU A 143 -14.08 -9.22 30.07
N GLU A 144 -13.62 -10.18 30.88
CA GLU A 144 -13.41 -9.97 32.31
C GLU A 144 -12.13 -9.17 32.59
N ALA A 145 -12.16 -8.35 33.66
CA ALA A 145 -11.05 -7.49 34.05
C ALA A 145 -9.70 -8.24 34.21
N LYS A 146 -9.75 -9.49 34.69
CA LYS A 146 -8.56 -10.33 34.91
C LYS A 146 -7.87 -10.75 33.61
N ASP A 147 -8.62 -10.82 32.50
CA ASP A 147 -8.15 -11.33 31.20
C ASP A 147 -7.80 -10.20 30.22
N VAL A 148 -8.11 -8.94 30.56
CA VAL A 148 -7.92 -7.76 29.70
C VAL A 148 -6.52 -7.67 29.10
N ASN A 149 -5.47 -7.89 29.91
CA ASN A 149 -4.10 -7.77 29.43
C ASN A 149 -3.72 -8.87 28.43
N ILE A 150 -4.24 -10.08 28.63
CA ILE A 150 -4.03 -11.22 27.71
C ILE A 150 -4.77 -10.95 26.41
N ALA A 151 -6.04 -10.57 26.50
CA ALA A 151 -6.86 -10.21 25.34
C ALA A 151 -6.25 -9.06 24.55
N ARG A 152 -5.76 -8.01 25.21
CA ARG A 152 -5.05 -6.89 24.57
C ARG A 152 -3.84 -7.36 23.77
N ALA A 153 -3.01 -8.23 24.34
CA ALA A 153 -1.84 -8.76 23.64
C ALA A 153 -2.23 -9.62 22.43
N GLN A 154 -3.28 -10.45 22.54
CA GLN A 154 -3.79 -11.25 21.42
C GLN A 154 -4.38 -10.37 20.33
N PHE A 155 -5.18 -9.37 20.70
CA PHE A 155 -5.76 -8.41 19.76
C PHE A 155 -4.67 -7.67 18.98
N MET A 156 -3.65 -7.15 19.66
CA MET A 156 -2.55 -6.44 19.01
C MET A 156 -1.81 -7.34 18.00
N ARG A 157 -1.59 -8.63 18.30
CA ARG A 157 -1.00 -9.58 17.33
C ARG A 157 -1.90 -9.83 16.12
N ILE A 158 -3.21 -9.98 16.34
CA ILE A 158 -4.16 -10.16 15.23
C ILE A 158 -4.13 -8.91 14.34
N TYR A 159 -4.16 -7.73 14.94
CA TYR A 159 -4.08 -6.45 14.21
C TYR A 159 -2.82 -6.35 13.37
N GLU A 160 -1.65 -6.64 13.94
CA GLU A 160 -0.38 -6.67 13.21
C GLU A 160 -0.41 -7.66 12.04
N SER A 161 -1.02 -8.83 12.22
CA SER A 161 -1.20 -9.80 11.15
C SER A 161 -2.13 -9.29 10.04
N VAL A 162 -3.25 -8.65 10.39
CA VAL A 162 -4.20 -8.05 9.44
C VAL A 162 -3.55 -6.94 8.63
N VAL A 163 -2.82 -6.03 9.29
CA VAL A 163 -2.08 -4.94 8.62
C VAL A 163 -1.00 -5.52 7.69
N SER A 164 -0.24 -6.52 8.17
CA SER A 164 0.80 -7.18 7.36
C SER A 164 0.22 -7.86 6.11
N ARG A 165 -0.90 -8.58 6.24
CA ARG A 165 -1.59 -9.18 5.09
C ARG A 165 -2.10 -8.13 4.11
N SER A 166 -2.74 -7.07 4.63
CA SER A 166 -3.29 -6.00 3.78
C SER A 166 -2.16 -5.29 3.01
N ARG A 167 -1.00 -5.08 3.64
CA ARG A 167 0.20 -4.59 2.98
C ARG A 167 0.69 -5.56 1.90
N GLY A 168 0.81 -6.84 2.21
CA GLY A 168 1.23 -7.87 1.25
C GLY A 168 0.28 -7.98 0.04
N ASP A 169 -1.03 -7.91 0.25
CA ASP A 169 -2.04 -7.90 -0.82
C ASP A 169 -1.86 -6.70 -1.75
N TRP A 170 -1.51 -5.55 -1.19
CA TRP A 170 -1.27 -4.35 -1.96
C TRP A 170 0.08 -4.37 -2.69
N GLU A 171 1.13 -4.93 -2.09
CA GLU A 171 2.42 -5.18 -2.76
C GLU A 171 2.22 -6.13 -3.96
N ASN A 172 1.45 -7.21 -3.76
CA ASN A 172 1.07 -8.14 -4.82
C ASN A 172 0.25 -7.44 -5.92
N ARG A 173 -0.68 -6.55 -5.56
CA ARG A 173 -1.45 -5.76 -6.53
C ARG A 173 -0.55 -4.86 -7.37
N ARG A 174 0.38 -4.12 -6.74
CA ARG A 174 1.37 -3.30 -7.44
C ARG A 174 2.21 -4.13 -8.42
N ALA A 175 2.61 -5.33 -8.03
CA ALA A 175 3.36 -6.24 -8.90
C ALA A 175 2.53 -6.68 -10.12
N LEU A 176 1.23 -6.96 -9.93
CA LEU A 176 0.32 -7.30 -11.03
C LEU A 176 0.08 -6.12 -11.97
N GLU A 177 -0.08 -4.90 -11.45
CA GLU A 177 -0.21 -3.67 -12.24
C GLU A 177 1.03 -3.42 -13.10
N ALA A 178 2.23 -3.67 -12.55
CA ALA A 178 3.49 -3.49 -13.26
C ALA A 178 3.71 -4.50 -14.40
N LEU A 179 3.02 -5.65 -14.39
CA LEU A 179 3.18 -6.73 -15.38
C LEU A 179 2.48 -6.47 -16.74
N ASN A 180 1.83 -5.31 -16.91
CA ASN A 180 0.82 -5.01 -17.93
C ASN A 180 -0.38 -5.98 -17.85
N ASN A 181 -1.60 -5.44 -17.96
CA ASN A 181 -2.88 -6.16 -17.78
C ASN A 181 -2.99 -7.49 -18.58
N SER A 182 -2.25 -7.62 -19.69
CA SER A 182 -2.17 -8.83 -20.52
C SER A 182 -1.53 -10.05 -19.85
N ASN A 183 -0.74 -9.90 -18.77
CA ASN A 183 -0.19 -11.07 -18.06
C ASN A 183 -0.93 -11.34 -16.75
N ALA A 184 -1.48 -10.30 -16.11
CA ALA A 184 -2.28 -10.44 -14.91
C ALA A 184 -3.53 -11.30 -15.14
N HIS A 185 -4.22 -11.13 -16.28
CA HIS A 185 -5.39 -11.96 -16.61
C HIS A 185 -5.05 -13.45 -16.78
N LEU A 186 -3.83 -13.78 -17.26
CA LEU A 186 -3.39 -15.18 -17.39
C LEU A 186 -3.19 -15.84 -16.01
N LEU A 187 -2.69 -15.07 -15.03
CA LEU A 187 -2.54 -15.56 -13.65
C LEU A 187 -3.90 -15.77 -12.97
N LEU A 188 -4.87 -14.89 -13.25
CA LEU A 188 -6.25 -15.04 -12.76
C LEU A 188 -6.95 -16.22 -13.43
N GLN A 189 -6.83 -16.38 -14.75
CA GLN A 189 -7.36 -17.51 -15.50
C GLN A 189 -6.79 -18.86 -15.03
N ARG A 190 -5.54 -18.90 -14.59
CA ARG A 190 -4.94 -20.11 -13.98
C ARG A 190 -5.70 -20.54 -12.71
N ILE A 191 -6.14 -19.59 -11.89
CA ILE A 191 -6.89 -19.90 -10.66
C ILE A 191 -8.26 -20.48 -11.00
N ASP A 192 -8.94 -19.90 -11.99
CA ASP A 192 -10.24 -20.41 -12.44
C ASP A 192 -10.11 -21.80 -13.07
N ALA A 193 -9.04 -22.06 -13.84
CA ALA A 193 -8.77 -23.38 -14.40
C ALA A 193 -8.47 -24.44 -13.32
N VAL A 194 -7.74 -24.09 -12.26
CA VAL A 194 -7.47 -25.01 -11.14
C VAL A 194 -8.75 -25.32 -10.35
N LYS A 195 -9.61 -24.33 -10.10
CA LYS A 195 -10.93 -24.56 -9.46
C LYS A 195 -11.85 -25.46 -10.29
N GLN A 196 -11.79 -25.36 -11.62
CA GLN A 196 -12.58 -26.22 -12.53
C GLN A 196 -12.03 -27.65 -12.61
N ILE A 197 -10.73 -27.86 -12.35
CA ILE A 197 -10.10 -29.19 -12.32
C ILE A 197 -10.27 -29.87 -10.95
N GLU A 198 -10.28 -29.10 -9.86
CA GLU A 198 -10.38 -29.63 -8.50
C GLU A 198 -11.81 -29.93 -8.02
N GLY A 199 -12.85 -29.57 -8.79
CA GLY A 199 -14.21 -30.12 -8.63
C GLY A 199 -14.69 -30.27 -7.18
N VAL A 200 -14.67 -29.17 -6.42
CA VAL A 200 -15.44 -28.95 -5.17
C VAL A 200 -16.16 -27.62 -5.28
#